data_AF-A0A4U2EB72-F1
#
_entry.id   AF-A0A4U2EB72-F1
#
_cell.length_a   1.000
_cell.length_b   1.000
_cell.length_c   1.000
_cell.angle_alpha   90.00
_cell.angle_beta   90.00
_cell.angle_gamma   90.00
#
_symmetry.space_group_name_H-M   'P 1'
#
loop_
_entity.id
_entity.type
_entity.pdbx_description
1 polymer ?
#
loop_
_entity_poly.entity_id
_entity_poly.type
_entity_poly.pdbx_seq_one_letter_code
_entity_poly.pdbx_strand_id
1 'polypeptide(L)' 'MAVCIDKTVDDFLYVTETNLETCTTYVLQTADEYNLSHVTVSPSDIGLVFTWSFGAVVVIGYLGGYVIGIAKKLIRLV' A
#
# COMPACT_ATOMS: atom_id res chain seq x y z
N MET A 1 6.45 -11.34 -24.64
CA MET A 1 5.17 -11.22 -25.36
C MET A 1 4.73 -9.76 -25.39
N ALA A 2 3.82 -9.39 -26.28
CA ALA A 2 3.24 -8.04 -26.28
C ALA A 2 2.06 -7.98 -25.30
N VAL A 3 2.00 -6.95 -24.48
CA VAL A 3 0.88 -6.69 -23.55
C VAL A 3 0.27 -5.33 -23.89
N CYS A 4 -1.06 -5.27 -23.89
CA CYS A 4 -1.79 -4.03 -24.11
C CYS A 4 -1.71 -3.15 -22.86
N ILE A 5 -1.32 -1.88 -23.03
CA ILE A 5 -1.22 -0.93 -21.95
C ILE A 5 -2.01 0.33 -22.27
N ASP A 6 -2.57 0.94 -21.24
CA ASP A 6 -3.28 2.22 -21.36
C ASP A 6 -2.77 3.19 -20.30
N LYS A 7 -3.11 4.47 -20.46
CA LYS A 7 -2.65 5.57 -19.60
C LYS A 7 -3.78 6.05 -18.71
N THR A 8 -3.50 6.22 -17.43
CA THR A 8 -4.41 6.96 -16.53
C THR A 8 -4.32 8.47 -16.80
N VAL A 9 -5.25 9.24 -16.23
CA VAL A 9 -5.31 10.71 -16.36
C VAL A 9 -4.03 11.38 -15.84
N ASP A 10 -3.36 10.75 -14.88
CA ASP A 10 -2.09 11.19 -14.28
C ASP A 10 -0.84 10.66 -15.04
N ASP A 11 -1.00 10.17 -16.28
CA ASP A 11 0.06 9.69 -17.20
C ASP A 11 0.86 8.45 -16.72
N PHE A 12 0.33 7.69 -15.76
CA PHE A 12 0.84 6.35 -15.41
C PHE A 12 0.32 5.28 -16.37
N LEU A 13 1.17 4.29 -16.69
CA LEU A 13 0.83 3.14 -17.52
C LEU A 13 0.22 2.03 -16.65
N TYR A 14 -0.86 1.42 -17.12
CA TYR A 14 -1.44 0.23 -16.52
C TYR A 14 -1.74 -0.83 -17.58
N VAL A 15 -1.71 -2.10 -17.16
CA VAL A 15 -2.02 -3.24 -18.03
C VAL A 15 -3.54 -3.36 -18.16
N THR A 16 -4.03 -3.55 -19.39
CA THR A 16 -5.45 -3.73 -19.66
C THR A 16 -5.70 -5.07 -20.36
N GLU A 17 -6.88 -5.67 -20.15
CA GLU A 17 -7.25 -6.98 -20.73
C GLU A 17 -7.79 -6.87 -22.18
N THR A 18 -7.68 -5.69 -22.78
CA THR A 18 -8.11 -5.44 -24.16
C THR A 18 -7.30 -6.26 -25.15
N ASN A 19 -7.96 -6.75 -26.21
CA ASN A 19 -7.32 -7.51 -27.27
C ASN A 19 -6.20 -6.69 -27.95
N LEU A 20 -5.08 -7.34 -28.26
CA LEU A 20 -3.92 -6.74 -28.92
C LEU A 20 -4.27 -6.10 -30.27
N GLU A 21 -5.27 -6.63 -30.98
CA GLU A 21 -5.71 -6.12 -32.29
C GLU A 21 -6.32 -4.72 -32.24
N THR A 22 -6.93 -4.36 -31.10
CA THR A 22 -7.57 -3.04 -30.91
C THR A 22 -6.75 -2.13 -30.01
N CYS A 23 -5.53 -2.55 -29.64
CA CYS A 23 -4.70 -1.83 -28.71
C CYS A 23 -3.93 -0.71 -29.43
N THR A 24 -4.04 0.52 -28.94
CA THR A 24 -3.33 1.68 -29.52
C THR A 24 -1.88 1.77 -29.04
N THR A 25 -1.58 1.22 -27.86
CA THR A 25 -0.26 1.29 -27.22
C THR A 25 0.11 -0.07 -26.62
N TYR A 26 1.28 -0.60 -26.99
CA TYR A 26 1.76 -1.88 -26.50
C TYR A 26 3.18 -1.76 -25.95
N VAL A 27 3.51 -2.61 -24.98
CA VAL A 27 4.88 -2.81 -24.51
C VAL A 27 5.30 -4.24 -24.80
N LEU A 28 6.49 -4.36 -25.37
CA LEU A 28 7.16 -5.64 -25.57
C LEU A 28 7.82 -6.04 -24.25
N GLN A 29 7.30 -7.09 -23.62
CA GLN A 29 7.91 -7.70 -22.44
C GLN A 29 8.71 -8.93 -22.86
N THR A 30 9.82 -9.19 -22.18
CA THR A 30 10.54 -10.46 -22.23
C THR A 30 9.73 -11.57 -21.55
N ALA A 31 10.11 -12.84 -21.78
CA ALA A 31 9.45 -13.97 -21.12
C ALA A 31 9.63 -13.93 -19.59
N ASP A 32 10.79 -13.47 -19.14
CA ASP A 32 11.11 -13.33 -17.73
C ASP A 32 10.28 -12.23 -17.07
N GLU A 33 10.11 -11.07 -17.73
CA GLU A 33 9.33 -9.94 -17.22
C GLU A 33 7.84 -10.28 -17.02
N TYR A 34 7.27 -11.10 -17.89
CA TYR A 34 5.86 -11.51 -17.75
C TYR A 34 5.63 -12.55 -16.65
N ASN A 35 6.63 -13.39 -16.39
CA ASN A 35 6.58 -14.35 -15.29
C ASN A 35 6.82 -13.70 -13.93
N LEU A 36 7.17 -12.41 -13.88
CA LEU A 36 7.21 -11.69 -12.62
C LEU A 36 5.77 -11.49 -12.14
N SER A 37 5.44 -12.14 -11.03
CA SER A 37 4.18 -11.92 -10.32
C SER A 37 4.09 -10.45 -9.93
N HIS A 38 3.27 -9.69 -10.65
CA HIS A 38 2.96 -8.32 -10.29
C HIS A 38 2.17 -8.34 -8.99
N VAL A 39 2.79 -7.87 -7.90
CA VAL A 39 2.09 -7.67 -6.63
C VAL A 39 1.24 -6.41 -6.77
N THR A 40 -0.02 -6.59 -7.15
CA THR A 40 -1.04 -5.54 -7.05
C THR A 40 -1.49 -5.43 -5.61
N VAL A 41 -1.05 -4.37 -4.93
CA VAL A 41 -1.50 -4.06 -3.57
C VAL A 41 -2.80 -3.27 -3.67
N SER A 42 -3.88 -3.74 -3.05
CA SER A 42 -5.13 -2.98 -3.04
C SER A 42 -5.02 -1.77 -2.10
N PRO A 43 -5.71 -0.65 -2.39
CA PRO A 43 -5.74 0.50 -1.47
C PRO A 43 -6.25 0.14 -0.07
N SER A 44 -7.15 -0.85 0.03
CA SER A 44 -7.64 -1.39 1.31
C SER A 44 -6.54 -2.07 2.12
N ASP A 45 -5.64 -2.82 1.48
CA ASP A 45 -4.54 -3.49 2.17
C ASP A 45 -3.55 -2.47 2.75
N ILE A 46 -3.26 -1.40 1.99
CA ILE A 46 -2.41 -0.29 2.44
C ILE A 46 -3.05 0.39 3.64
N GLY A 47 -4.34 0.72 3.55
CA GLY A 47 -5.09 1.35 4.64
C GLY A 47 -5.07 0.49 5.91
N LEU A 48 -5.30 -0.81 5.79
CA LEU A 48 -5.31 -1.73 6.92
C LEU A 48 -3.94 -1.79 7.62
N VAL A 49 -2.85 -1.97 6.86
CA VAL A 49 -1.50 -2.03 7.43
C VAL A 49 -1.12 -0.70 8.09
N PHE A 50 -1.45 0.43 7.46
CA PHE A 50 -1.20 1.75 8.02
C PHE A 50 -1.96 1.95 9.34
N THR A 51 -3.27 1.68 9.37
CA THR A 51 -4.09 1.87 10.56
C THR A 51 -3.63 0.97 11.72
N TRP A 52 -3.27 -0.29 11.47
CA TRP A 52 -2.74 -1.16 12.51
C TRP A 52 -1.41 -0.66 13.06
N SER A 53 -0.48 -0.28 12.18
CA SER A 53 0.85 0.19 12.58
C SER A 53 0.76 1.50 13.37
N PHE A 54 0.01 2.47 12.85
CA PHE A 54 -0.19 3.75 13.51
C PHE A 54 -0.99 3.60 14.81
N GLY A 55 -2.06 2.80 14.79
CA GLY A 55 -2.88 2.51 15.96
C GLY A 55 -2.08 1.87 17.09
N ALA A 56 -1.21 0.91 16.79
CA ALA A 56 -0.34 0.30 17.79
C ALA A 56 0.59 1.33 18.46
N VAL A 57 1.22 2.20 17.68
CA VAL A 57 2.12 3.24 18.21
C VAL A 57 1.36 4.23 19.10
N VAL A 58 0.18 4.68 18.68
CA VAL A 58 -0.61 5.66 19.44
C VAL A 58 -1.21 5.04 20.70
N VAL A 59 -1.86 3.88 20.58
CA VAL A 59 -2.59 3.28 21.71
C VAL A 59 -1.63 2.65 22.71
N ILE A 60 -0.70 1.83 22.26
CA ILE A 60 0.20 1.09 23.15
C ILE A 60 1.35 2.00 23.60
N GLY A 61 1.94 2.75 22.67
CA GLY A 61 3.07 3.64 22.96
C GLY A 61 2.63 4.89 23.71
N TYR A 62 1.93 5.80 23.01
CA TYR A 62 1.63 7.13 23.53
C TYR A 62 0.62 7.11 24.69
N LEU A 63 -0.56 6.51 24.49
CA LEU A 63 -1.59 6.47 25.53
C LEU A 63 -1.18 5.56 26.70
N GLY A 64 -0.58 4.41 26.43
CA GLY A 64 0.00 3.55 27.47
C GLY A 64 1.04 4.28 28.32
N GLY A 65 2.00 4.97 27.67
CA GLY A 65 3.00 5.79 28.35
C GLY A 65 2.40 6.95 29.14
N TYR A 66 1.35 7.59 28.63
CA TYR A 66 0.63 8.67 29.29
C TYR A 66 -0.02 8.21 30.61
N VAL A 67 -0.70 7.06 30.59
CA VAL A 67 -1.32 6.47 31.79
C VAL A 67 -0.25 6.14 32.85
N ILE A 68 0.87 5.56 32.43
CA ILE A 68 2.01 5.26 33.33
C ILE A 68 2.58 6.56 33.93
N GLY A 69 2.69 7.61 33.12
CA GLY A 69 3.12 8.93 33.57
C GLY A 69 2.22 9.52 34.66
N ILE A 70 0.90 9.44 34.47
CA ILE A 70 -0.09 9.88 35.47
C ILE A 70 0.02 9.04 36.74
N ALA A 71 0.08 7.71 36.64
CA ALA A 71 0.18 6.83 37.79
C ALA A 71 1.43 7.14 38.63
N LYS A 72 2.59 7.34 37.99
CA LYS A 72 3.82 7.77 38.69
C LYS A 72 3.67 9.13 39.37
N LYS A 73 2.97 10.07 38.74
CA LYS A 73 2.74 11.41 39.30
C LYS A 73 1.84 11.36 40.54
N LEU A 74 0.80 10.51 40.54
CA LEU A 74 -0.09 10.30 41.69
C LEU A 74 0.63 9.63 42.87
N ILE A 75 1.46 8.61 42.61
CA ILE A 75 2.24 7.94 43.66
C ILE A 75 3.22 8.91 44.35
N ARG A 76 3.82 9.84 43.60
CA ARG A 76 4.72 10.86 44.16
C ARG A 76 4.01 11.99 44.92
N LEU A 77 2.69 12.09 44.82
CA LEU A 77 1.89 13.15 45.42
C LEU A 77 1.36 12.76 46.82
N VAL A 78 1.42 11.46 47.15
CA VAL A 78 1.19 10.88 48.48
C VAL A 78 2.51 10.76 49.21
#